data_AF-A0A1V1W8F2-F1
#
_entry.id   AF-A0A1V1W8F2-F1
#
_cell.length_a   1.000
_cell.length_b   1.000
_cell.length_c   1.000
_cell.angle_alpha   90.00
_cell.angle_beta   90.00
_cell.angle_gamma   90.00
#
_symmetry.space_group_name_H-M   'P 1'
#
loop_
_entity.id
_entity.type
_entity.pdbx_description
1 polymer ?
#
loop_
_entity_poly.entity_id
_entity_poly.type
_entity_poly.pdbx_seq_one_letter_code
_entity_poly.pdbx_strand_id
1 'polypeptide(L)'
;MADTTTADAVKLAGAFVGGGIALAGGAIGAGIGDGLAGSSYIQGVARQPEAQGRLQTIFFLTVGLVEAMFFINLAFMALFVFVLGAA
;
A
#
# COMPACT_ATOMS: atom_id res chain seq x y z
N MET A 1 4.15 3.21 -36.75
CA MET A 1 3.78 2.14 -35.81
C MET A 1 5.10 1.50 -35.41
N ALA A 2 5.60 1.83 -34.21
CA ALA A 2 6.89 1.31 -33.77
C ALA A 2 6.83 -0.22 -33.72
N ASP A 3 7.83 -0.87 -34.29
CA ASP A 3 8.00 -2.32 -34.23
C ASP A 3 8.27 -2.71 -32.77
N THR A 4 7.21 -3.06 -32.03
CA THR A 4 7.34 -3.61 -30.68
C THR A 4 7.93 -5.00 -30.81
N THR A 5 9.23 -5.11 -30.53
CA THR A 5 9.89 -6.41 -30.52
C THR A 5 9.26 -7.28 -29.43
N THR A 6 9.28 -8.61 -29.61
CA THR A 6 8.78 -9.54 -28.58
C THR A 6 9.48 -9.32 -27.22
N ALA A 7 10.74 -8.87 -27.24
CA ALA A 7 11.47 -8.55 -26.01
C ALA A 7 10.83 -7.38 -25.25
N ASP A 8 10.39 -6.33 -25.94
CA ASP A 8 9.76 -5.16 -25.32
C ASP A 8 8.37 -5.51 -24.78
N ALA A 9 7.61 -6.34 -25.50
CA ALA A 9 6.33 -6.86 -25.00
C ALA A 9 6.50 -7.67 -23.71
N VAL A 10 7.55 -8.51 -23.62
CA VAL A 10 7.84 -9.29 -22.42
C VAL A 10 8.27 -8.41 -21.25
N LYS A 11 9.13 -7.40 -21.48
CA LYS A 11 9.50 -6.43 -20.43
C LYS A 11 8.29 -5.70 -19.87
N LEU A 12 7.42 -5.19 -20.74
CA LEU A 12 6.22 -4.46 -20.34
C LEU A 12 5.25 -5.35 -19.54
N ALA A 13 5.04 -6.59 -19.99
CA ALA A 13 4.24 -7.56 -19.24
C ALA A 13 4.84 -7.85 -17.86
N GLY A 14 6.16 -8.03 -17.77
CA GLY A 14 6.87 -8.23 -16.51
C GLY A 14 6.74 -7.04 -15.56
N ALA A 15 6.85 -5.81 -16.09
CA ALA A 15 6.65 -4.58 -15.33
C ALA A 15 5.24 -4.46 -14.75
N PHE A 16 4.20 -4.76 -15.52
CA PHE A 16 2.81 -4.72 -15.04
C PHE A 16 2.52 -5.80 -13.99
N VAL A 17 2.98 -7.02 -14.22
CA VAL A 17 2.76 -8.11 -13.25
C VAL A 17 3.53 -7.84 -11.95
N GLY A 18 4.81 -7.48 -12.05
CA GLY A 18 5.63 -7.15 -10.89
C GLY A 18 5.08 -5.96 -10.10
N GLY A 19 4.67 -4.90 -10.80
CA GLY A 19 4.07 -3.72 -10.19
C GLY A 19 2.73 -4.02 -9.54
N GLY A 20 1.89 -4.81 -10.19
CA GLY A 20 0.61 -5.26 -9.64
C GLY A 20 0.77 -6.09 -8.37
N ILE A 21 1.74 -7.01 -8.34
CA ILE A 21 2.02 -7.84 -7.15
C ILE A 21 2.54 -6.98 -5.99
N ALA A 22 3.47 -6.05 -6.24
CA ALA A 22 3.98 -5.15 -5.21
C ALA A 22 2.85 -4.31 -4.60
N LEU A 23 2.03 -3.68 -5.45
CA LEU A 23 0.90 -2.88 -5.00
C LEU A 23 -0.14 -3.70 -4.23
N ALA A 24 -0.47 -4.91 -4.72
CA ALA A 24 -1.41 -5.80 -4.05
C ALA A 24 -0.92 -6.20 -2.65
N GLY A 25 0.36 -6.54 -2.51
CA GLY A 25 0.98 -6.83 -1.21
C GLY A 25 0.88 -5.65 -0.24
N GLY A 26 1.18 -4.44 -0.72
CA GLY A 26 1.01 -3.21 0.05
C GLY A 26 -0.44 -2.98 0.48
N ALA A 27 -1.40 -3.13 -0.43
CA ALA A 27 -2.82 -2.91 -0.17
C ALA A 27 -3.39 -3.90 0.85
N ILE A 28 -3.00 -5.18 0.75
CA ILE A 28 -3.40 -6.22 1.71
C ILE A 28 -2.81 -5.90 3.10
N GLY A 29 -1.52 -5.54 3.15
CA GLY A 29 -0.86 -5.15 4.40
C GLY A 29 -1.55 -3.95 5.07
N ALA A 30 -1.88 -2.92 4.29
CA ALA A 30 -2.58 -1.74 4.79
C ALA A 30 -3.98 -2.07 5.30
N GLY A 31 -4.79 -2.78 4.51
CA GLY A 31 -6.14 -3.16 4.89
C GLY A 31 -6.20 -3.99 6.19
N ILE A 32 -5.24 -4.91 6.37
CA ILE A 32 -5.14 -5.70 7.61
C ILE A 32 -4.67 -4.80 8.78
N GLY A 33 -3.61 -4.02 8.57
CA GLY A 33 -3.03 -3.16 9.60
C GLY A 33 -4.03 -2.14 10.14
N ASP A 34 -4.72 -1.44 9.24
CA ASP A 34 -5.72 -0.42 9.60
C ASP A 34 -6.97 -1.04 10.22
N GLY A 35 -7.39 -2.22 9.76
CA GLY A 35 -8.48 -2.97 10.37
C GLY A 35 -8.19 -3.35 11.83
N LEU A 36 -6.95 -3.79 12.10
CA LEU A 36 -6.50 -4.11 13.46
C LEU A 36 -6.38 -2.86 14.35
N ALA A 37 -5.81 -1.78 13.81
CA ALA A 37 -5.70 -0.51 14.52
C ALA A 37 -7.08 0.08 14.84
N GLY A 38 -7.99 0.08 13.87
CA GLY A 38 -9.35 0.61 13.99
C GLY A 38 -10.20 -0.18 14.96
N SER A 39 -10.16 -1.52 14.89
CA SER A 39 -10.89 -2.37 15.84
C SER A 39 -10.39 -2.20 17.28
N SER A 40 -9.08 -2.04 17.47
CA SER A 40 -8.48 -1.76 18.79
C SER A 40 -8.88 -0.39 19.32
N TYR A 41 -8.91 0.63 18.46
CA TYR A 41 -9.38 1.96 18.80
C TYR A 41 -10.85 1.95 19.25
N ILE A 42 -11.74 1.33 18.46
CA ILE A 42 -13.17 1.23 18.78
C ILE A 42 -13.39 0.52 20.12
N GLN A 43 -12.72 -0.61 20.35
CA GLN A 43 -12.81 -1.34 21.62
C GLN A 43 -12.29 -0.52 22.80
N GLY A 44 -11.21 0.24 22.61
CA GLY A 44 -10.66 1.13 23.63
C GLY A 44 -11.64 2.23 24.02
N VAL A 45 -12.20 2.93 23.03
CA VAL A 45 -13.18 4.00 23.25
C VAL A 45 -14.46 3.46 23.88
N ALA A 46 -14.94 2.29 23.45
CA ALA A 46 -16.14 1.66 24.02
C ALA A 46 -15.97 1.31 25.52
N ARG A 47 -14.74 0.97 25.95
CA ARG A 47 -14.43 0.67 27.36
C ARG A 47 -14.15 1.92 28.19
N GLN A 48 -13.53 2.93 27.59
CA GLN A 48 -13.11 4.18 28.25
C GLN A 48 -13.32 5.38 27.31
N PRO A 49 -14.54 5.95 27.27
CA PRO A 49 -14.86 7.10 26.41
C PRO A 49 -13.99 8.32 26.69
N GLU A 50 -13.61 8.55 27.94
CA GLU A 50 -12.73 9.64 28.37
C GLU A 50 -11.32 9.54 27.78
N ALA A 51 -10.88 8.35 27.38
CA ALA A 51 -9.58 8.13 26.75
C ALA A 51 -9.59 8.40 25.24
N GLN A 52 -10.73 8.70 24.62
CA GLN A 52 -10.89 8.83 23.17
C GLN A 52 -9.86 9.75 22.53
N GLY A 53 -9.66 10.97 23.08
CA GLY A 53 -8.72 11.94 22.50
C GLY A 53 -7.28 11.42 22.45
N ARG A 54 -6.85 10.71 23.50
CA ARG A 54 -5.53 10.07 23.55
C ARG A 54 -5.43 8.90 22.58
N LEU A 55 -6.45 8.03 22.55
CA LEU A 55 -6.48 6.87 21.67
C LEU A 55 -6.50 7.26 20.19
N GLN A 56 -7.15 8.36 19.82
CA GLN A 56 -7.23 8.84 18.44
C GLN A 56 -5.86 9.21 17.89
N THR A 57 -5.03 9.87 18.70
CA THR A 57 -3.65 10.21 18.30
C THR A 57 -2.82 8.96 18.04
N ILE A 58 -2.91 7.95 18.92
CA ILE A 58 -2.20 6.67 18.77
C ILE A 58 -2.70 5.90 17.54
N PHE A 59 -4.00 5.92 17.28
CA PHE A 59 -4.61 5.31 16.10
C PHE A 59 -4.05 5.92 14.82
N PHE A 60 -4.07 7.25 14.66
CA PHE A 60 -3.56 7.89 13.45
C PHE A 60 -2.04 7.75 13.27
N LEU A 61 -1.26 7.70 14.35
CA LEU A 61 0.18 7.38 14.24
C LEU A 61 0.39 5.96 13.71
N THR A 62 -0.41 5.00 14.17
CA THR A 62 -0.36 3.62 13.68
C THR A 62 -0.75 3.55 12.21
N VAL A 63 -1.89 4.14 11.83
CA VAL A 63 -2.35 4.20 10.44
C VAL A 63 -1.31 4.87 9.55
N GLY A 64 -0.71 5.98 9.98
CA GLY A 64 0.34 6.65 9.22
C GLY A 64 1.56 5.77 8.95
N LEU A 65 1.96 4.95 9.91
CA LEU A 65 3.05 3.97 9.74
C LEU A 65 2.65 2.83 8.78
N VAL A 66 1.42 2.35 8.88
CA VAL A 66 0.87 1.30 8.00
C VAL A 66 0.79 1.81 6.55
N GLU A 67 0.28 3.01 6.35
CA GLU A 67 0.18 3.68 5.05
C GLU A 67 1.54 3.95 4.43
N ALA A 68 2.56 4.27 5.23
CA ALA A 68 3.92 4.45 4.71
C ALA A 68 4.40 3.20 3.93
N MET A 69 4.07 2.00 4.41
CA MET A 69 4.39 0.76 3.70
C MET A 69 3.60 0.59 2.41
N PHE A 70 2.33 1.01 2.37
CA PHE A 70 1.54 1.03 1.14
C PHE A 70 2.15 1.97 0.10
N PHE A 71 2.48 3.20 0.48
CA PHE A 71 3.06 4.18 -0.43
C PHE A 71 4.45 3.78 -0.94
N ILE A 72 5.25 3.07 -0.15
CA ILE A 72 6.51 2.47 -0.64
C ILE A 72 6.24 1.46 -1.77
N ASN A 73 5.24 0.58 -1.61
CA ASN A 73 4.86 -0.38 -2.65
C ASN A 73 4.26 0.31 -3.88
N LEU A 74 3.48 1.38 -3.69
CA LEU A 74 2.99 2.21 -4.78
C LEU A 74 4.13 2.83 -5.58
N ALA A 75 5.18 3.32 -4.90
CA ALA A 75 6.37 3.86 -5.55
C ALA A 75 7.13 2.79 -6.34
N PHE A 76 7.26 1.57 -5.82
CA PHE A 76 7.87 0.46 -6.57
C PHE A 76 7.05 0.04 -7.78
N MET A 77 5.72 -0.02 -7.64
CA MET A 77 4.83 -0.25 -8.79
C MET A 77 5.05 0.81 -9.86
N ALA A 78 5.08 2.09 -9.48
CA ALA A 78 5.32 3.18 -10.42
C ALA A 78 6.71 3.07 -11.08
N LEU A 79 7.75 2.72 -10.33
CA LEU A 79 9.09 2.47 -10.86
C LEU A 79 9.07 1.34 -11.90
N PHE A 80 8.43 0.22 -11.59
CA PHE A 80 8.38 -0.91 -12.50
C PHE A 80 7.64 -0.55 -13.79
N VAL A 81 6.48 0.09 -13.68
CA VAL A 81 5.63 0.40 -14.84
C VAL A 81 6.20 1.54 -15.68
N PHE A 82 6.55 2.66 -15.06
CA PHE A 82 6.86 3.90 -15.79
C PHE A 82 8.35 4.06 -16.12
N VAL A 83 9.23 3.37 -15.40
CA VAL A 83 10.68 3.46 -15.65
C VAL A 83 11.19 2.20 -16.33
N LEU A 84 10.85 1.02 -15.82
CA LEU A 84 11.35 -0.24 -16.38
C LEU A 84 10.50 -0.75 -17.56
N GLY A 85 9.19 -0.51 -17.55
CA GLY A 85 8.28 -0.93 -18.61
C GLY A 85 8.27 0.01 -19.83
N ALA A 86 8.72 1.25 -19.67
CA ALA A 86 8.75 2.27 -20.73
C ALA A 86 10.11 2.39 -21.45
N ALA A 87 11.10 1.57 -21.08
CA ALA A 87 12.48 1.57 -21.58
C ALA A 87 12.83 0.31 -22.39
#